data_AF-A0A2N2PHI9-F1
#
_entry.id   AF-A0A2N2PHI9-F1
#
_cell.length_a   1.000
_cell.length_b   1.000
_cell.length_c   1.000
_cell.angle_alpha   90.00
_cell.angle_beta   90.00
_cell.angle_gamma   90.00
#
_symmetry.space_group_name_H-M   'P 1'
#
loop_
_entity.id
_entity.type
_entity.pdbx_description
1 polymer ?
#
loop_
_entity_poly.entity_id
_entity_poly.type
_entity_poly.pdbx_seq_one_letter_code
_entity_poly.pdbx_strand_id
1 'polypeptide(L)'
;MKNIYDGMATLDANGEAVVNLPAWFGALNRDFRYQLTCIGGFAPVYIAEEIQDNQFKIAGGKPDMKVSWQVTGIRQDAYAEQHRIPVEEDK
;
A
#
# COMPACT_ATOMS: atom_id res chain seq x y z
N MET A 1 -1.98 -15.68 5.11
CA MET A 1 -1.40 -15.42 3.77
C MET A 1 -1.22 -13.91 3.60
N LYS A 2 -0.10 -13.46 3.01
CA LYS A 2 0.20 -12.04 2.81
C LYS A 2 -0.05 -11.68 1.34
N ASN A 3 -0.86 -10.67 1.10
CA ASN A 3 -1.15 -10.16 -0.24
C ASN A 3 -0.28 -8.93 -0.54
N ILE A 4 0.12 -8.78 -1.80
CA ILE A 4 0.92 -7.66 -2.29
C ILE A 4 0.09 -6.94 -3.36
N TYR A 5 0.09 -5.61 -3.29
CA TYR A 5 -0.58 -4.71 -4.22
C TYR A 5 0.39 -3.58 -4.55
N ASP A 6 0.47 -3.20 -5.81
CA ASP A 6 1.39 -2.17 -6.26
C ASP A 6 0.80 -1.33 -7.39
N GLY A 7 1.46 -0.20 -7.64
CA GLY A 7 1.13 0.69 -8.72
C GLY A 7 2.03 1.91 -8.75
N MET A 8 1.62 2.89 -9.54
CA MET A 8 2.32 4.16 -9.69
C MET A 8 1.35 5.31 -9.45
N ALA A 9 1.82 6.33 -8.75
CA ALA A 9 1.10 7.58 -8.56
C ALA A 9 1.92 8.73 -9.19
N THR A 10 1.23 9.69 -9.80
CA THR A 10 1.84 10.96 -10.22
C THR A 10 1.36 12.03 -9.25
N LEU A 11 2.30 12.75 -8.64
CA LEU A 11 1.99 13.78 -7.65
C LEU A 11 1.43 15.03 -8.35
N ASP A 12 0.44 15.63 -7.72
CA ASP A 12 -0.23 16.85 -8.18
C ASP A 12 0.60 18.12 -7.90
N ALA A 13 0.01 19.29 -8.15
CA ALA A 13 0.65 20.59 -7.93
C ALA A 13 1.09 20.86 -6.48
N ASN A 14 0.55 20.13 -5.49
CA ASN A 14 0.95 20.21 -4.09
C ASN A 14 2.00 19.17 -3.71
N GLY A 15 2.42 18.30 -4.63
CA GLY A 15 3.32 17.19 -4.34
C GLY A 15 2.62 16.03 -3.63
N GLU A 16 1.31 15.87 -3.85
CA GLU A 16 0.45 14.87 -3.22
C GLU A 16 -0.19 13.94 -4.25
N ALA A 17 -0.54 12.72 -3.85
CA ALA A 17 -1.39 11.84 -4.65
C ALA A 17 -2.26 10.96 -3.76
N VAL A 18 -3.54 10.84 -4.14
CA VAL A 18 -4.46 9.87 -3.55
C VAL A 18 -4.44 8.61 -4.39
N VAL A 19 -4.17 7.48 -3.74
CA VAL A 19 -4.21 6.15 -4.34
C VAL A 19 -5.50 5.48 -3.93
N ASN A 20 -6.33 5.14 -4.92
CA ASN A 20 -7.56 4.38 -4.72
C ASN A 20 -7.26 2.89 -4.87
N LEU A 21 -7.65 2.11 -3.87
CA LEU A 21 -7.59 0.66 -3.86
C LEU A 21 -8.97 0.09 -4.22
N PRO A 22 -9.03 -1.16 -4.71
CA PRO A 22 -10.31 -1.80 -5.00
C PRO A 22 -11.22 -1.86 -3.77
N ALA A 23 -12.53 -1.71 -3.95
CA ALA A 23 -13.50 -1.63 -2.84
C ALA A 23 -13.49 -2.85 -1.89
N TRP A 24 -13.04 -4.00 -2.38
CA TRP A 24 -12.93 -5.25 -1.61
C TRP A 24 -11.65 -5.33 -0.75
N PHE A 25 -10.73 -4.38 -0.87
CA PHE A 25 -9.39 -4.44 -0.28
C PHE A 25 -9.42 -4.43 1.25
N GLY A 26 -10.05 -3.42 1.85
CA GLY A 26 -10.10 -3.23 3.31
C GLY A 26 -10.94 -4.28 4.03
N ALA A 27 -11.92 -4.88 3.35
CA ALA A 27 -12.70 -5.98 3.91
C ALA A 27 -11.87 -7.25 4.10
N LEU A 28 -10.91 -7.50 3.20
CA LEU A 28 -10.15 -8.76 3.15
C LEU A 28 -8.77 -8.70 3.80
N ASN A 29 -8.26 -7.51 4.12
CA ASN A 29 -6.88 -7.34 4.57
C ASN A 29 -6.81 -6.41 5.80
N ARG A 30 -5.88 -6.70 6.70
CA ARG A 30 -5.50 -5.84 7.83
C ARG A 30 -3.97 -5.72 7.93
N ASP A 31 -3.49 -4.95 8.91
CA ASP A 31 -2.06 -4.81 9.24
C ASP A 31 -1.22 -4.36 8.03
N PHE A 32 -1.59 -3.20 7.47
CA PHE A 32 -0.99 -2.69 6.25
C PHE A 32 0.46 -2.27 6.43
N ARG A 33 1.29 -2.53 5.42
CA ARG A 33 2.66 -1.96 5.31
C ARG A 33 2.86 -1.35 3.95
N TYR A 34 3.62 -0.26 3.92
CA TYR A 34 3.86 0.56 2.74
C TYR A 34 5.33 0.54 2.35
N GLN A 35 5.62 0.55 1.06
CA GLN A 35 6.93 0.86 0.50
C GLN A 35 6.73 1.84 -0.65
N LEU A 36 7.51 2.92 -0.65
CA LEU A 36 7.49 3.96 -1.67
C LEU A 36 8.86 4.03 -2.34
N THR A 37 8.89 4.19 -3.65
CA THR A 37 10.12 4.40 -4.43
C THR A 37 9.91 5.59 -5.36
N CYS A 38 10.74 6.62 -5.17
CA CYS A 38 10.77 7.79 -6.03
C CYS A 38 11.33 7.42 -7.42
N ILE A 39 10.68 7.90 -8.48
CA ILE A 39 11.15 7.72 -9.86
C ILE A 39 11.68 9.04 -10.39
N GLY A 40 12.89 9.02 -10.98
CA GLY A 40 13.51 10.18 -11.63
C GLY A 40 14.26 11.15 -10.71
N GLY A 41 14.21 10.97 -9.40
CA GLY A 41 14.99 11.79 -8.46
C GLY A 41 14.73 11.43 -7.00
N PHE A 42 15.51 12.02 -6.10
CA PHE A 42 15.27 11.93 -4.66
C PHE A 42 14.16 12.91 -4.23
N ALA A 43 13.28 12.44 -3.34
CA ALA A 43 12.33 13.28 -2.62
C ALA A 43 12.00 12.66 -1.25
N PRO A 44 11.65 13.48 -0.24
CA PRO A 44 11.23 13.00 1.08
C PRO A 44 9.77 12.53 1.03
N VAL A 45 9.46 11.50 0.23
CA VAL A 45 8.10 10.97 0.10
C VAL A 45 7.68 10.16 1.32
N TYR A 46 6.42 10.28 1.72
CA TYR A 46 5.84 9.56 2.86
C TYR A 46 4.34 9.30 2.66
N ILE A 47 3.78 8.43 3.50
CA ILE A 47 2.33 8.21 3.60
C ILE A 47 1.75 9.31 4.50
N ALA A 48 0.99 10.23 3.90
CA ALA A 48 0.36 11.34 4.61
C ALA A 48 -0.92 10.90 5.35
N GLU A 49 -1.67 9.99 4.74
CA GLU A 49 -2.86 9.36 5.32
C GLU A 49 -2.76 7.86 5.07
N GLU A 50 -2.85 7.07 6.14
CA GLU A 50 -2.92 5.61 6.04
C GLU A 50 -4.21 5.15 5.35
N ILE A 51 -4.26 3.86 4.99
CA ILE A 51 -5.42 3.28 4.33
C ILE A 51 -6.68 3.42 5.18
N GLN A 52 -7.62 4.21 4.68
CA GLN A 52 -8.97 4.37 5.18
C GLN A 52 -9.93 4.42 3.98
N ASP A 53 -11.09 3.77 4.09
CA ASP A 53 -12.10 3.75 3.01
C ASP A 53 -11.54 3.32 1.64
N ASN A 54 -10.61 2.35 1.65
CA ASN A 54 -9.90 1.85 0.46
C ASN A 54 -9.06 2.90 -0.28
N GLN A 55 -8.54 3.91 0.41
CA GLN A 55 -7.60 4.86 -0.18
C GLN A 55 -6.51 5.25 0.80
N PHE A 56 -5.36 5.68 0.29
CA PHE A 56 -4.31 6.30 1.09
C PHE A 56 -3.69 7.47 0.34
N LYS A 57 -2.96 8.33 1.05
CA LYS A 57 -2.34 9.52 0.47
C LYS A 57 -0.82 9.47 0.57
N ILE A 58 -0.14 9.76 -0.53
CA ILE A 58 1.30 9.98 -0.60
C ILE A 58 1.55 11.49 -0.67
N ALA A 59 2.56 11.99 0.05
CA ALA A 59 2.99 13.38 -0.02
C ALA A 59 4.52 13.53 0.08
N GLY A 60 5.02 14.77 0.02
CA GLY A 60 6.42 15.12 0.24
C GLY A 60 7.28 15.15 -1.02
N GLY A 61 6.72 14.85 -2.19
CA GLY A 61 7.43 14.98 -3.46
C GLY A 61 7.24 16.33 -4.14
N LYS A 62 7.77 16.44 -5.35
CA LYS A 62 7.57 17.61 -6.22
C LYS A 62 6.38 17.37 -7.17
N PRO A 63 5.76 18.43 -7.70
CA PRO A 63 4.75 18.29 -8.74
C PRO A 63 5.23 17.45 -9.92
N ASP A 64 4.30 16.66 -10.48
CA ASP A 64 4.49 15.74 -11.61
C ASP A 64 5.49 14.59 -11.37
N MET A 65 6.02 14.46 -10.15
CA MET A 65 6.90 13.37 -9.79
C MET A 65 6.13 12.05 -9.76
N LYS A 66 6.76 10.99 -10.27
CA LYS A 66 6.21 9.63 -10.19
C LYS A 66 6.74 8.91 -8.96
N VAL A 67 5.84 8.25 -8.24
CA VAL A 67 6.16 7.40 -7.10
C VAL A 67 5.60 6.02 -7.35
N SER A 68 6.46 5.01 -7.37
CA SER A 68 6.02 3.60 -7.30
C SER A 68 5.65 3.30 -5.86
N TRP A 69 4.51 2.65 -5.64
CA TRP A 69 4.05 2.25 -4.32
C TRP A 69 3.79 0.76 -4.28
N GLN A 70 4.05 0.16 -3.12
CA GLN A 70 3.62 -1.18 -2.79
C GLN A 70 2.95 -1.15 -1.42
N VAL A 71 1.80 -1.81 -1.32
CA VAL A 71 1.09 -2.07 -0.08
C VAL A 71 1.01 -3.57 0.12
N THR A 72 1.25 -4.01 1.35
CA THR A 72 0.98 -5.39 1.74
C THR A 72 -0.05 -5.44 2.84
N GLY A 73 -0.84 -6.51 2.90
CA GLY A 73 -1.81 -6.76 3.95
C GLY A 73 -1.85 -8.23 4.36
N ILE A 74 -2.21 -8.48 5.62
CA ILE A 74 -2.49 -9.82 6.13
C ILE A 74 -3.95 -10.13 5.82
N ARG A 75 -4.18 -11.18 5.03
CA ARG A 75 -5.52 -11.63 4.65
C ARG A 75 -6.28 -12.12 5.88
N GLN A 76 -7.56 -11.73 6.00
CA GLN A 76 -8.40 -11.98 7.18
C GLN A 76 -9.76 -12.63 6.89
N ASP A 77 -9.92 -13.39 5.81
CA ASP A 77 -11.18 -14.09 5.57
C ASP A 77 -11.33 -15.33 6.47
N ALA A 78 -12.59 -15.65 6.84
CA ALA A 78 -12.93 -16.78 7.70
C ALA A 78 -12.45 -18.14 7.15
N TYR A 79 -12.31 -18.23 5.82
CA TYR A 79 -11.76 -19.41 5.15
C TYR A 79 -10.25 -19.58 5.38
N ALA A 80 -9.46 -18.49 5.36
CA ALA A 80 -8.01 -18.54 5.66
C ALA A 80 -7.70 -18.65 7.15
N GLU A 81 -8.59 -18.20 8.05
CA GLU A 81 -8.45 -18.48 9.49
C GLU A 81 -8.64 -19.97 9.79
N GLN A 82 -9.58 -20.64 9.11
CA GLN A 82 -9.81 -22.09 9.25
C GLN A 82 -8.74 -22.96 8.55
N HIS A 83 -8.02 -22.44 7.56
CA HIS A 83 -6.98 -23.16 6.79
C HIS A 83 -5.62 -22.48 6.89
N ARG A 84 -5.21 -22.13 8.12
CA ARG A 84 -3.94 -21.45 8.38
C ARG A 84 -2.76 -22.37 8.05
N ILE A 85 -2.03 -22.08 6.97
CA ILE A 85 -0.76 -22.76 6.67
C ILE A 85 0.29 -22.25 7.69
N PRO A 86 0.98 -23.14 8.43
CA PRO A 86 2.03 -22.74 9.37
C PRO A 86 3.15 -21.99 8.64
N VAL A 87 3.63 -20.91 9.25
CA VAL A 87 4.64 -20.00 8.67
C VAL A 87 6.07 -20.51 8.92
N GLU A 88 6.23 -21.50 9.77
CA GLU A 88 7.49 -22.23 10.01
C GLU A 88 7.27 -23.72 9.80
N GLU A 89 8.07 -24.32 8.90
CA GLU A 89 8.49 -25.71 9.03
C GLU A 89 9.80 -25.69 9.82
N ASP A 90 9.93 -26.53 10.84
CA ASP A 90 11.21 -26.79 11.50
C ASP A 90 12.25 -27.11 10.41
N LYS A 91 13.36 -26.36 10.40
CA LYS A 91 14.52 -26.67 9.56
C LYS A 91 15.35 -27.79 10.14
#